data_AF-A0A843XQQ4-F1
#
_entry.id   AF-A0A843XQQ4-F1
#
_cell.length_a   1.000
_cell.length_b   1.000
_cell.length_c   1.000
_cell.angle_alpha   90.00
_cell.angle_beta   90.00
_cell.angle_gamma   90.00
#
_symmetry.space_group_name_H-M   'P 1'
#
loop_
_entity.id
_entity.type
_entity.pdbx_description
1 polymer ?
#
loop_
_entity_poly.entity_id
_entity_poly.type
_entity_poly.pdbx_seq_one_letter_code
_entity_poly.pdbx_strand_id
1 'polypeptide(L)'
;MQIQSPSLFISRGKDPQASNEEIVEEVFLKSWNEADFLVASGIIVSRDSKKKVGGVELGDFFCEVSIEIPIQPLAPLIRPYCELKTIGDAIGKTIAWLKTQIRVEKKET
;
A
#
# COMPACT_ATOMS: atom_id res chain seq x y z
N MET A 1 -6.65 36.76 51.09
CA MET A 1 -5.20 36.64 50.80
C MET A 1 -5.05 35.70 49.61
N GLN A 2 -4.34 36.18 48.58
CA GLN A 2 -3.56 35.38 47.59
C GLN A 2 -2.69 34.37 48.37
N ILE A 3 -2.16 33.25 47.87
CA ILE A 3 -1.35 33.08 46.66
C ILE A 3 -1.11 31.57 46.40
N GLN A 4 -1.14 31.22 45.10
CA GLN A 4 -0.22 30.37 44.32
C GLN A 4 -0.04 28.85 44.52
N SER A 5 -0.07 28.19 43.35
CA SER A 5 0.42 26.85 42.99
C SER A 5 1.91 26.62 43.26
N PRO A 6 2.35 25.35 43.16
CA PRO A 6 3.55 25.05 42.36
C PRO A 6 3.32 23.95 41.30
N SER A 7 3.99 24.13 40.17
CA SER A 7 4.05 23.26 38.99
C SER A 7 5.17 22.20 39.08
N LEU A 8 5.14 21.27 38.10
CA LEU A 8 6.16 20.29 37.67
C LEU A 8 6.28 19.03 38.56
N PHE A 9 6.19 17.81 38.01
CA PHE A 9 7.06 17.28 36.95
C PHE A 9 6.32 16.50 35.84
N ILE A 10 6.71 16.80 34.60
CA ILE A 10 6.44 16.05 33.38
C ILE A 10 7.47 14.92 33.27
N SER A 11 7.02 13.73 32.87
CA SER A 11 7.68 12.91 31.82
C SER A 11 6.73 11.80 31.37
N ARG A 12 5.68 12.16 30.62
CA ARG A 12 4.96 11.22 29.76
C ARG A 12 5.76 11.07 28.47
N GLY A 13 6.90 10.38 28.57
CA GLY A 13 7.72 9.97 27.43
C GLY A 13 7.23 8.63 26.91
N LYS A 14 6.10 8.62 26.21
CA LYS A 14 5.84 7.61 25.19
C LYS A 14 5.82 8.41 23.91
N ASP A 15 6.90 8.32 23.15
CA ASP A 15 7.06 8.99 21.88
C ASP A 15 5.78 8.85 21.05
N PRO A 16 5.33 9.93 20.37
CA PRO A 16 4.36 9.77 19.31
C PRO A 16 5.13 9.13 18.15
N GLN A 17 5.32 7.81 18.22
CA GLN A 17 5.62 7.07 17.02
C GLN A 17 4.36 7.20 16.19
N ALA A 18 4.40 8.14 15.25
CA ALA A 18 3.38 8.38 14.26
C ALA A 18 2.83 7.02 13.85
N SER A 19 1.60 6.75 14.26
CA SER A 19 0.79 5.77 13.57
C SER A 19 0.65 6.35 12.17
N ASN A 20 1.63 6.05 11.31
CA ASN A 20 1.41 6.10 9.89
C ASN A 20 0.17 5.24 9.71
N GLU A 21 -0.98 5.88 9.52
CA GLU A 21 -2.14 5.25 8.93
C GLU A 21 -1.66 4.81 7.54
N GLU A 22 -1.04 3.64 7.52
CA GLU A 22 -0.87 2.83 6.34
C GLU A 22 -2.28 2.72 5.79
N ILE A 23 -2.54 3.42 4.70
CA ILE A 23 -3.87 3.59 4.17
C ILE A 23 -4.33 2.19 3.77
N VAL A 24 -5.08 1.52 4.64
CA VAL A 24 -5.58 0.17 4.40
C VAL A 24 -6.79 0.28 3.48
N GLU A 25 -6.53 0.70 2.24
CA GLU A 25 -7.53 0.78 1.19
C GLU A 25 -7.48 -0.53 0.41
N GLU A 26 -8.52 -1.35 0.63
CA GLU A 26 -8.74 -2.57 -0.15
C GLU A 26 -9.06 -2.18 -1.59
N VAL A 27 -8.36 -2.83 -2.51
CA VAL A 27 -8.41 -2.51 -3.93
C VAL A 27 -8.42 -3.74 -4.81
N PHE A 28 -9.04 -3.57 -5.96
CA PHE A 28 -9.08 -4.54 -7.03
C PHE A 28 -8.13 -4.13 -8.15
N LEU A 29 -7.19 -5.02 -8.48
CA LEU A 29 -6.22 -4.82 -9.53
C LEU A 29 -6.77 -5.36 -10.84
N LYS A 30 -6.76 -4.52 -11.86
CA LYS A 30 -7.03 -4.92 -13.24
C LYS A 30 -5.75 -5.31 -13.96
N SER A 31 -5.88 -6.17 -14.95
CA SER A 31 -4.81 -6.49 -15.86
C SER A 31 -4.33 -5.24 -16.60
N TRP A 32 -3.03 -5.16 -16.83
CA TRP A 32 -2.41 -4.05 -17.56
C TRP A 32 -2.41 -4.26 -19.07
N ASN A 33 -2.54 -5.51 -19.53
CA ASN A 33 -2.51 -5.87 -20.94
C ASN A 33 -3.91 -6.16 -21.52
N GLU A 34 -4.91 -6.40 -20.67
CA GLU A 34 -6.28 -6.70 -21.07
C GLU A 34 -7.23 -5.82 -20.25
N ALA A 35 -7.96 -4.94 -20.94
CA ALA A 35 -8.83 -3.99 -20.28
C ALA A 35 -9.97 -4.71 -19.54
N ASP A 36 -10.30 -4.20 -18.35
CA ASP A 36 -11.40 -4.67 -17.50
C ASP A 36 -11.32 -6.10 -16.96
N PHE A 37 -10.21 -6.83 -17.21
CA PHE A 37 -9.99 -8.12 -16.59
C PHE A 37 -9.42 -7.96 -15.17
N LEU A 38 -10.03 -8.62 -14.19
CA LEU A 38 -9.61 -8.54 -12.79
C LEU A 38 -8.54 -9.61 -12.49
N VAL A 39 -7.42 -9.21 -11.89
CA VAL A 39 -6.28 -10.12 -11.67
C VAL A 39 -5.99 -10.41 -10.20
N ALA A 40 -6.29 -9.48 -9.29
CA ALA A 40 -6.09 -9.67 -7.85
C ALA A 40 -6.94 -8.72 -6.99
N SER A 41 -7.11 -9.07 -5.72
CA SER A 41 -7.44 -8.13 -4.65
C SER A 41 -6.21 -7.91 -3.76
N GLY A 42 -6.07 -6.69 -3.25
CA GLY A 42 -4.91 -6.28 -2.48
C GLY A 42 -5.16 -5.01 -1.66
N ILE A 43 -4.08 -4.52 -1.05
CA ILE A 43 -4.10 -3.32 -0.21
C ILE A 43 -3.04 -2.35 -0.71
N ILE A 44 -3.40 -1.08 -0.91
CA ILE A 44 -2.40 -0.04 -1.24
C ILE A 44 -1.54 0.22 0.00
N VAL A 45 -0.26 -0.12 -0.08
CA VAL A 45 0.70 0.14 1.00
C VAL A 45 1.28 1.55 0.90
N SER A 46 1.52 2.04 -0.32
CA SER A 46 2.09 3.36 -0.52
C SER A 46 1.83 3.93 -1.92
N ARG A 47 1.71 5.25 -2.01
CA ARG A 47 1.63 6.01 -3.28
C ARG A 47 2.84 6.92 -3.51
N ASP A 48 3.84 6.84 -2.63
CA ASP A 48 5.07 7.66 -2.69
C ASP A 48 5.92 7.26 -3.89
N SER A 49 6.16 8.19 -4.81
CA SER A 49 6.91 7.91 -6.04
C SER A 49 8.39 7.57 -5.79
N LYS A 50 8.96 7.99 -4.65
CA LYS A 50 10.35 7.69 -4.28
C LYS A 50 10.50 6.35 -3.56
N LYS A 51 9.40 5.73 -3.13
CA LYS A 51 9.47 4.42 -2.47
C LYS A 51 9.94 3.37 -3.46
N LYS A 52 10.81 2.48 -2.98
CA LYS A 52 11.39 1.42 -3.80
C LYS A 52 10.66 0.10 -3.60
N VAL A 53 10.23 -0.51 -4.70
CA VAL A 53 9.69 -1.87 -4.74
C VAL A 53 10.57 -2.69 -5.68
N GLY A 54 11.08 -3.82 -5.20
CA GLY A 54 12.06 -4.61 -5.96
C GLY A 54 13.37 -3.88 -6.23
N GLY A 55 13.74 -2.90 -5.40
CA GLY A 55 14.94 -2.08 -5.57
C GLY A 55 14.81 -0.90 -6.54
N VAL A 56 13.65 -0.75 -7.21
CA VAL A 56 13.37 0.33 -8.18
C VAL A 56 12.33 1.28 -7.61
N GLU A 57 12.52 2.59 -7.80
CA GLU A 57 11.55 3.61 -7.39
C GLU A 57 10.23 3.43 -8.18
N LEU A 58 9.09 3.58 -7.49
CA LEU A 58 7.77 3.44 -8.09
C LEU A 58 7.59 4.41 -9.27
N GLY A 59 7.95 5.68 -9.06
CA GLY A 59 7.61 6.77 -9.95
C GLY A 59 6.14 7.19 -9.84
N ASP A 60 5.78 8.29 -10.51
CA ASP A 60 4.52 8.98 -10.25
C ASP A 60 3.25 8.19 -10.66
N PHE A 61 3.39 7.24 -11.57
CA PHE A 61 2.28 6.46 -12.13
C PHE A 61 2.00 5.14 -11.38
N PHE A 62 2.88 4.75 -10.46
CA PHE A 62 2.80 3.48 -9.76
C PHE A 62 2.53 3.68 -8.27
N CYS A 63 1.91 2.69 -7.67
CA CYS A 63 1.80 2.56 -6.23
C CYS A 63 2.25 1.17 -5.81
N GLU A 64 2.63 1.04 -4.55
CA GLU A 64 2.91 -0.22 -3.91
C GLU A 64 1.60 -0.85 -3.45
N VAL A 65 1.37 -2.10 -3.84
CA VAL A 65 0.19 -2.87 -3.47
C VAL A 65 0.62 -4.21 -2.91
N SER A 66 0.12 -4.59 -1.73
CA SER A 66 0.21 -5.96 -1.22
C SER A 66 -0.84 -6.83 -1.89
N ILE A 67 -0.47 -8.01 -2.37
CA ILE A 67 -1.41 -8.96 -2.96
C ILE A 67 -1.93 -9.91 -1.88
N GLU A 68 -3.22 -9.80 -1.58
CA GLU A 68 -3.87 -10.64 -0.58
C GLU A 68 -4.54 -11.86 -1.22
N ILE A 69 -5.32 -11.62 -2.28
CA ILE A 69 -6.09 -12.69 -2.95
C ILE A 69 -5.79 -12.68 -4.45
N PRO A 70 -5.17 -13.73 -5.00
CA PRO A 70 -4.97 -13.87 -6.44
C PRO A 70 -6.29 -14.29 -7.10
N ILE A 71 -6.70 -13.58 -8.14
CA ILE A 71 -7.90 -13.93 -8.93
C ILE A 71 -7.47 -14.63 -10.23
N GLN A 72 -6.42 -14.11 -10.86
CA GLN A 72 -5.76 -14.73 -12.00
C GLN A 72 -4.28 -14.97 -11.68
N PRO A 73 -3.92 -16.12 -11.07
CA PRO A 73 -2.56 -16.36 -10.58
C PRO A 73 -1.48 -16.29 -11.67
N LEU A 74 -1.82 -16.68 -12.91
CA LEU A 74 -0.89 -16.68 -14.04
C LEU A 74 -0.75 -15.31 -14.72
N ALA A 75 -1.49 -14.28 -14.27
CA ALA A 75 -1.39 -12.95 -14.84
C ALA A 75 0.02 -12.38 -14.60
N PRO A 76 0.68 -11.82 -15.63
CA PRO A 76 2.04 -11.32 -15.50
C PRO A 76 2.09 -10.02 -14.72
N LEU A 77 3.15 -9.84 -13.92
CA LEU A 77 3.43 -8.58 -13.24
C LEU A 77 3.89 -7.51 -14.24
N ILE A 78 3.55 -6.24 -13.98
CA ILE A 78 3.99 -5.10 -14.80
C ILE A 78 5.50 -4.86 -14.64
N ARG A 79 6.00 -5.04 -13.41
CA ARG A 79 7.42 -4.94 -13.06
C ARG A 79 7.85 -6.19 -12.30
N PRO A 80 8.19 -7.29 -13.00
CA PRO A 80 8.77 -8.46 -12.38
C PRO A 80 10.09 -8.12 -11.69
N TYR A 81 10.34 -8.71 -10.51
CA TYR A 81 11.63 -8.59 -9.82
C TYR A 81 11.89 -9.81 -8.94
N CYS A 82 13.17 -10.16 -8.77
CA CYS A 82 13.58 -11.43 -8.16
C CYS A 82 12.86 -12.62 -8.83
N GLU A 83 12.24 -13.49 -8.03
CA GLU A 83 11.45 -14.63 -8.51
C GLU A 83 9.97 -14.28 -8.79
N LEU A 84 9.55 -13.02 -8.60
CA LEU A 84 8.16 -12.61 -8.80
C LEU A 84 7.89 -12.30 -10.26
N LYS A 85 7.16 -13.18 -10.95
CA LYS A 85 6.82 -13.02 -12.37
C LYS A 85 5.32 -12.90 -12.60
N THR A 86 4.54 -13.54 -11.74
CA THR A 86 3.08 -13.60 -11.84
C THR A 86 2.40 -13.11 -10.56
N ILE A 87 1.08 -12.85 -10.63
CA ILE A 87 0.27 -12.51 -9.46
C ILE A 87 0.33 -13.62 -8.39
N GLY A 88 0.37 -14.88 -8.80
CA GLY A 88 0.48 -16.02 -7.89
C GLY A 88 1.79 -16.04 -7.10
N ASP A 89 2.90 -15.60 -7.69
CA ASP A 89 4.20 -15.53 -7.00
C ASP A 89 4.23 -14.41 -5.94
N ALA A 90 3.39 -13.39 -6.14
CA ALA A 90 3.35 -12.15 -5.38
C ALA A 90 2.40 -12.19 -4.16
N ILE A 91 1.71 -13.30 -3.89
CA ILE A 91 0.81 -13.44 -2.74
C ILE A 91 1.58 -13.18 -1.44
N GLY A 92 1.04 -12.30 -0.58
CA GLY A 92 1.67 -11.88 0.67
C GLY A 92 2.92 -11.00 0.50
N LYS A 93 3.16 -10.51 -0.72
CA LYS A 93 4.27 -9.60 -1.03
C LYS A 93 3.72 -8.32 -1.65
N THR A 94 4.53 -7.27 -1.60
CA THR A 94 4.20 -6.02 -2.26
C THR A 94 4.70 -6.00 -3.70
N ILE A 95 3.98 -5.36 -4.60
CA ILE A 95 4.37 -5.17 -5.99
C ILE A 95 4.08 -3.74 -6.43
N ALA A 96 4.74 -3.30 -7.49
CA ALA A 96 4.41 -2.04 -8.15
C ALA A 96 3.26 -2.27 -9.12
N TRP A 97 2.16 -1.52 -8.96
CA TRP A 97 1.01 -1.55 -9.87
C TRP A 97 0.63 -0.16 -10.38
N LEU A 98 -0.02 -0.10 -11.54
CA LEU A 98 -0.44 1.15 -12.17
C LEU A 98 -1.64 1.74 -11.42
N LYS A 99 -1.56 3.02 -11.04
CA LYS A 99 -2.67 3.74 -10.37
C LYS A 99 -3.96 3.74 -11.21
N THR A 100 -3.85 3.71 -12.53
CA THR A 100 -4.98 3.67 -13.47
C THR A 100 -5.65 2.29 -13.56
N GLN A 101 -4.96 1.23 -13.13
CA GLN A 101 -5.46 -0.15 -13.16
C GLN A 101 -5.92 -0.64 -11.80
N ILE A 102 -6.23 0.30 -10.90
CA ILE A 102 -6.70 0.02 -9.54
C ILE A 102 -8.12 0.56 -9.41
N ARG A 103 -9.02 -0.28 -8.93
CA ARG A 103 -10.36 0.12 -8.49
C ARG A 103 -10.43 0.06 -6.97
N VAL A 104 -10.74 1.19 -6.37
CA VAL A 104 -11.09 1.29 -4.95
C VAL A 104 -12.57 0.98 -4.81
N GLU A 105 -12.92 0.05 -3.90
CA GLU A 105 -14.30 -0.03 -3.45
C GLU A 105 -14.55 1.03 -2.38
N LYS A 106 -15.27 2.08 -2.76
CA LYS A 106 -15.88 2.96 -1.76
C LYS A 106 -17.09 2.23 -1.21
N LYS A 107 -17.04 1.81 0.05
CA LYS A 107 -18.26 1.49 0.80
C LYS A 107 -19.02 2.81 0.99
N GLU A 108 -19.96 3.10 0.10
CA GLU A 108 -20.93 4.16 0.29
C GLU A 108 -21.75 3.83 1.54
N THR A 109 -21.75 4.73 2.53
CA THR A 109 -22.44 4.62 3.82
C THR A 109 -23.75 5.40 3.75
#